data_AF-A0A4Y9P3S4-F1
#
_entry.id   AF-A0A4Y9P3S4-F1
#
_cell.length_a   1.000
_cell.length_b   1.000
_cell.length_c   1.000
_cell.angle_alpha   90.00
_cell.angle_beta   90.00
_cell.angle_gamma   90.00
#
_symmetry.space_group_name_H-M   'P 1'
#
loop_
_entity.id
_entity.type
_entity.pdbx_description
1 polymer ?
#
loop_
_entity_poly.entity_id
_entity_poly.type
_entity_poly.pdbx_seq_one_letter_code
_entity_poly.pdbx_strand_id
1 'polypeptide(L)'
;MTGAQRAFINLAYNLYLIAHHADPKDVDQLTSSFVDKLKSERSDDFIGKLFETYAAAAFLKAGFKLAYENEKDGRSSHVEFVATYPKTGANFSVEVKARNRSSTEDGPIDEVKRLRVGNKLNKALSKHAQHKRIVMIEVNVPDMLTEPSFDDGWPKAALDQIRNIEKTPAPDGGEKPSAYVVVTNHSFHNNLNAIGSGTQVIAAGCRIPDFGPDVGFNRLKDAIESHERHKEMLALLDSMRAHYEIPSTFDGENPEFAFAPEGSPPRLRFGEVYLIPDPSGKEISARLYEAIVLENEKEVIGFYRSVDGMQNMTMRTPMTDLEIAAWKRHPETFFGEVRPLPSKAQNWLELALFFYETYKSTPREKLLEWMASSDDIEYLKTLSQADLAILYCERQAFGAARKDD
;
A
#
# COMPACT_ATOMS: atom_id res chain seq x y z
N MET A 1 11.36 8.30 17.24
CA MET A 1 12.37 8.75 16.25
C MET A 1 12.01 10.18 15.83
N THR A 2 12.96 11.11 15.84
CA THR A 2 12.75 12.48 15.35
C THR A 2 12.76 12.52 13.82
N GLY A 3 12.28 13.61 13.21
CA GLY A 3 12.30 13.77 11.76
C GLY A 3 13.72 13.71 11.15
N ALA A 4 14.73 14.25 11.84
CA ALA A 4 16.13 14.16 11.41
C ALA A 4 16.65 12.73 11.39
N GLN A 5 16.39 11.97 12.46
CA GLN A 5 16.75 10.55 12.54
C GLN A 5 16.04 9.78 11.42
N ARG A 6 14.76 10.06 11.20
CA ARG A 6 13.96 9.43 10.16
C ARG A 6 14.50 9.70 8.76
N ALA A 7 14.80 10.96 8.45
CA ALA A 7 15.38 11.35 7.16
C ALA A 7 16.71 10.63 6.89
N PHE A 8 17.59 10.58 7.90
CA PHE A 8 18.88 9.94 7.78
C PHE A 8 18.77 8.42 7.57
N ILE A 9 17.99 7.72 8.41
CA ILE A 9 17.89 6.25 8.34
C ILE A 9 17.13 5.85 7.06
N ASN A 10 16.10 6.59 6.63
CA ASN A 10 15.43 6.31 5.35
C ASN A 10 16.38 6.47 4.17
N LEU A 11 17.19 7.54 4.13
CA LEU A 11 18.17 7.71 3.06
C LEU A 11 19.16 6.54 3.03
N ALA A 12 19.70 6.16 4.20
CA ALA A 12 20.64 5.03 4.30
C ALA A 12 19.99 3.71 3.84
N TYR A 13 18.76 3.43 4.26
CA TYR A 13 18.05 2.23 3.89
C TYR A 13 17.66 2.21 2.41
N ASN A 14 17.24 3.34 1.84
CA ASN A 14 16.94 3.45 0.42
C ASN A 14 18.20 3.18 -0.42
N LEU A 15 19.35 3.76 -0.05
CA LEU A 15 20.63 3.50 -0.72
C LEU A 15 21.04 2.02 -0.62
N TYR A 16 20.87 1.42 0.55
CA TYR A 16 21.08 -0.02 0.73
C TYR A 16 20.20 -0.84 -0.20
N LEU A 17 18.89 -0.56 -0.27
CA LEU A 17 17.96 -1.28 -1.13
C LEU A 17 18.36 -1.16 -2.61
N ILE A 18 18.70 0.05 -3.05
CA ILE A 18 19.15 0.32 -4.43
C ILE A 18 20.40 -0.50 -4.73
N ALA A 19 21.41 -0.46 -3.86
CA ALA A 19 22.66 -1.19 -4.06
C ALA A 19 22.45 -2.71 -4.03
N HIS A 20 21.63 -3.21 -3.09
CA HIS A 20 21.36 -4.63 -2.91
C HIS A 20 20.62 -5.25 -4.11
N HIS A 21 19.81 -4.47 -4.83
CA HIS A 21 19.05 -4.92 -5.98
C HIS A 21 19.68 -4.54 -7.33
N ALA A 22 20.81 -3.82 -7.33
CA ALA A 22 21.52 -3.46 -8.54
C ALA A 22 22.22 -4.68 -9.16
N ASP A 23 22.46 -4.63 -10.47
CA ASP A 23 23.36 -5.61 -11.11
C ASP A 23 24.75 -5.47 -10.47
N PRO A 24 25.39 -6.58 -10.04
CA PRO A 24 26.74 -6.55 -9.47
C PRO A 24 27.79 -5.87 -10.35
N LYS A 25 27.56 -5.78 -11.67
CA LYS A 25 28.46 -5.10 -12.60
C LYS A 25 28.32 -3.57 -12.57
N ASP A 26 27.15 -3.06 -12.20
CA ASP A 26 26.80 -1.65 -12.30
C ASP A 26 26.66 -0.97 -10.93
N VAL A 27 26.63 -1.74 -9.83
CA VAL A 27 26.36 -1.26 -8.47
C VAL A 27 27.31 -0.13 -8.03
N ASP A 28 28.60 -0.24 -8.31
CA ASP A 28 29.59 0.78 -7.91
C ASP A 28 29.36 2.10 -8.67
N GLN A 29 29.06 2.02 -9.97
CA GLN A 29 28.77 3.20 -10.78
C GLN A 29 27.44 3.85 -10.37
N LEU A 30 26.41 3.04 -10.14
CA LEU A 30 25.09 3.51 -9.74
C LEU A 30 25.13 4.17 -8.36
N THR A 31 25.74 3.52 -7.37
CA THR A 31 25.83 4.08 -6.01
C THR A 31 26.66 5.36 -5.99
N SER A 32 27.75 5.41 -6.76
CA SER A 32 28.56 6.63 -6.90
C SER A 32 27.77 7.79 -7.50
N SER A 33 26.95 7.55 -8.55
CA SER A 33 26.14 8.61 -9.16
C SER A 33 25.10 9.20 -8.20
N PHE A 34 24.49 8.36 -7.35
CA PHE A 34 23.61 8.80 -6.28
C PHE A 34 24.37 9.61 -5.22
N VAL A 35 25.48 9.09 -4.71
CA VAL A 35 26.26 9.73 -3.64
C VAL A 35 26.83 11.08 -4.08
N ASP A 36 27.32 11.19 -5.31
CA ASP A 36 27.89 12.44 -5.84
C ASP A 36 26.82 13.54 -5.90
N LYS A 37 25.62 13.23 -6.39
CA LYS A 37 24.47 14.15 -6.43
C LYS A 37 23.97 14.52 -5.03
N LEU A 38 23.95 13.56 -4.10
CA LEU A 38 23.58 13.79 -2.70
C LEU A 38 24.62 14.61 -1.92
N LYS A 39 25.87 14.66 -2.38
CA LYS A 39 26.93 15.51 -1.81
C LYS A 39 27.10 16.84 -2.53
N SER A 40 26.33 17.09 -3.59
CA SER A 40 26.39 18.32 -4.38
C SER A 40 26.03 19.53 -3.51
N GLU A 41 26.76 20.64 -3.68
CA GLU A 41 26.43 21.92 -3.06
C GLU A 41 25.13 22.53 -3.63
N ARG A 42 24.71 22.04 -4.81
CA ARG A 42 23.46 22.43 -5.45
C ARG A 42 22.27 21.79 -4.74
N SER A 43 21.46 22.60 -4.07
CA SER A 43 20.29 22.14 -3.32
C SER A 43 19.24 21.43 -4.19
N ASP A 44 19.12 21.79 -5.47
CA ASP A 44 18.24 21.13 -6.42
C ASP A 44 18.72 19.73 -6.82
N ASP A 45 20.04 19.51 -6.89
CA ASP A 45 20.62 18.18 -7.10
C ASP A 45 20.37 17.28 -5.88
N PHE A 46 20.60 17.79 -4.66
CA PHE A 46 20.37 17.03 -3.43
C PHE A 46 18.91 16.60 -3.29
N ILE A 47 17.97 17.56 -3.39
CA ILE A 47 16.54 17.29 -3.21
C ILE A 47 16.01 16.38 -4.31
N GLY A 48 16.41 16.60 -5.57
CA GLY A 48 16.03 15.72 -6.68
C GLY A 48 16.47 14.28 -6.41
N LYS A 49 17.76 14.07 -6.16
CA LYS A 49 18.31 12.72 -5.96
C LYS A 49 17.79 12.06 -4.69
N LEU A 50 17.58 12.81 -3.62
CA LEU A 50 16.96 12.30 -2.40
C LEU A 50 15.60 11.65 -2.70
N PHE A 51 14.71 12.33 -3.42
CA PHE A 51 13.39 11.79 -3.71
C PHE A 51 13.38 10.71 -4.80
N GLU A 52 14.39 10.68 -5.67
CA GLU A 52 14.65 9.51 -6.52
C GLU A 52 14.97 8.26 -5.68
N THR A 53 15.73 8.39 -4.57
CA THR A 53 15.96 7.24 -3.67
C THR A 53 14.67 6.71 -3.06
N TYR A 54 13.77 7.61 -2.64
CA TYR A 54 12.46 7.22 -2.09
C TYR A 54 11.58 6.54 -3.12
N ALA A 55 11.52 7.09 -4.34
CA ALA A 55 10.79 6.48 -5.43
C ALA A 55 11.32 5.08 -5.71
N ALA A 56 12.63 4.93 -5.96
CA ALA A 56 13.25 3.64 -6.23
C ALA A 56 12.99 2.62 -5.10
N ALA A 57 13.19 3.03 -3.84
CA ALA A 57 12.93 2.17 -2.69
C ALA A 57 11.46 1.74 -2.57
N ALA A 58 10.49 2.60 -2.91
CA ALA A 58 9.08 2.23 -2.92
C ALA A 58 8.79 1.09 -3.91
N PHE A 59 9.34 1.17 -5.13
CA PHE A 59 9.22 0.11 -6.13
C PHE A 59 9.92 -1.18 -5.70
N LEU A 60 11.15 -1.09 -5.19
CA LEU A 60 11.91 -2.26 -4.72
C LEU A 60 11.20 -3.00 -3.58
N LYS A 61 10.68 -2.26 -2.59
CA LYS A 61 9.88 -2.83 -1.50
C LYS A 61 8.58 -3.49 -2.00
N ALA A 62 7.99 -2.97 -3.08
CA ALA A 62 6.84 -3.58 -3.74
C ALA A 62 7.19 -4.80 -4.63
N GLY A 63 8.48 -5.19 -4.68
CA GLY A 63 8.96 -6.34 -5.44
C GLY A 63 9.18 -6.08 -6.93
N PHE A 64 9.23 -4.81 -7.36
CA PHE A 64 9.60 -4.46 -8.73
C PHE A 64 11.11 -4.62 -8.94
N LYS A 65 11.50 -4.92 -10.18
CA LYS A 65 12.89 -4.81 -10.65
C LYS A 65 13.09 -3.47 -11.33
N LEU A 66 14.22 -2.83 -11.09
CA LEU A 66 14.53 -1.51 -11.65
C LEU A 66 15.67 -1.60 -12.65
N ALA A 67 15.49 -0.96 -13.80
CA ALA A 67 16.53 -0.68 -14.77
C ALA A 67 16.73 0.84 -14.85
N TYR A 68 17.88 1.32 -14.37
CA TYR A 68 18.19 2.75 -14.36
C TYR A 68 18.67 3.20 -15.74
N GLU A 69 18.22 4.37 -16.15
CA GLU A 69 18.64 4.96 -17.43
C GLU A 69 20.07 5.51 -17.34
N ASN A 70 20.80 5.47 -18.45
CA ASN A 70 22.16 6.01 -18.50
C ASN A 70 22.10 7.53 -18.72
N GLU A 71 22.27 8.30 -17.65
CA GLU A 71 22.25 9.78 -17.66
C GLU A 71 23.32 10.44 -18.56
N LYS A 72 24.24 9.67 -19.16
CA LYS A 72 25.32 10.19 -20.03
C LYS A 72 24.87 10.49 -21.47
N ASP A 73 23.71 10.01 -21.91
CA ASP A 73 23.17 10.34 -23.25
C ASP A 73 22.25 11.57 -23.19
N GLY A 74 22.79 12.74 -23.53
CA GLY A 74 22.05 14.00 -23.58
C GLY A 74 21.16 14.18 -24.82
N ARG A 75 21.08 13.19 -25.72
CA ARG A 75 20.33 13.31 -26.99
C ARG A 75 18.82 13.17 -26.82
N SER A 76 18.37 12.56 -25.71
CA SER A 76 16.95 12.49 -25.35
C SER A 76 16.76 12.68 -23.85
N SER A 77 15.61 13.24 -23.47
CA SER A 77 15.23 13.33 -22.07
C SER A 77 14.60 12.00 -21.64
N HIS A 78 15.33 11.21 -20.84
CA HIS A 78 14.85 9.95 -20.31
C HIS A 78 14.07 10.14 -19.01
N VAL A 79 13.33 9.08 -18.64
CA VAL A 79 12.79 8.90 -17.30
C VAL A 79 13.89 8.44 -16.35
N GLU A 80 13.66 8.47 -15.04
CA GLU A 80 14.72 8.11 -14.06
C GLU A 80 15.04 6.61 -14.09
N PHE A 81 14.01 5.77 -14.25
CA PHE A 81 14.18 4.32 -14.41
C PHE A 81 12.96 3.66 -15.04
N VAL A 82 13.15 2.44 -15.52
CA VAL A 82 12.08 1.51 -15.89
C VAL A 82 11.85 0.53 -14.73
N ALA A 83 10.61 0.42 -14.28
CA ALA A 83 10.18 -0.54 -13.27
C ALA A 83 9.42 -1.71 -13.91
N THR A 84 9.85 -2.93 -13.63
CA THR A 84 9.21 -4.17 -14.10
C THR A 84 8.55 -4.88 -12.94
N TYR A 85 7.25 -5.19 -13.05
CA TYR A 85 6.55 -6.01 -12.06
C TYR A 85 6.69 -7.49 -12.43
N PRO A 86 7.47 -8.31 -11.68
CA PRO A 86 7.83 -9.65 -12.15
C PRO A 86 6.65 -10.60 -12.33
N LYS A 87 5.59 -10.46 -11.51
CA LYS A 87 4.42 -11.36 -11.56
C LYS A 87 3.64 -11.25 -12.87
N THR A 88 3.69 -10.10 -13.55
CA THR A 88 2.91 -9.83 -14.76
C THR A 88 3.78 -9.53 -15.97
N GLY A 89 5.08 -9.23 -15.75
CA GLY A 89 5.99 -8.75 -16.77
C GLY A 89 5.71 -7.31 -17.24
N ALA A 90 4.78 -6.60 -16.60
CA ALA A 90 4.45 -5.23 -16.96
C ALA A 90 5.63 -4.29 -16.68
N ASN A 91 5.97 -3.47 -17.68
CA ASN A 91 7.00 -2.44 -17.59
C ASN A 91 6.38 -1.05 -17.46
N PHE A 92 7.00 -0.20 -16.67
CA PHE A 92 6.58 1.17 -16.43
C PHE A 92 7.75 2.13 -16.52
N SER A 93 7.58 3.23 -17.23
CA SER A 93 8.55 4.32 -17.28
C SER A 93 8.28 5.27 -16.12
N VAL A 94 9.23 5.39 -15.18
CA VAL A 94 9.04 6.11 -13.92
C VAL A 94 9.79 7.44 -13.93
N GLU A 95 9.06 8.54 -13.90
CA GLU A 95 9.62 9.89 -13.77
C GLU A 95 9.44 10.38 -12.33
N VAL A 96 10.51 10.95 -11.76
CA VAL A 96 10.47 11.53 -10.41
C VAL A 96 10.56 13.05 -10.48
N LYS A 97 9.76 13.71 -9.66
CA LYS A 97 9.74 15.17 -9.52
C LYS A 97 9.59 15.58 -8.07
N ALA A 98 10.53 16.37 -7.58
CA ALA A 98 10.42 16.99 -6.27
C ALA A 98 10.05 18.47 -6.36
N ARG A 99 9.27 18.96 -5.40
CA ARG A 99 9.11 20.39 -5.17
C ARG A 99 10.43 20.97 -4.64
N ASN A 100 10.98 21.96 -5.35
CA ASN A 100 12.09 22.77 -4.85
C ASN A 100 11.48 24.00 -4.20
N ARG A 101 11.73 24.22 -2.90
CA ARG A 101 11.38 25.48 -2.23
C ARG A 101 12.42 26.53 -2.65
N SER A 102 12.02 27.56 -3.38
CA SER A 102 12.86 28.74 -3.53
C SER A 102 12.81 29.55 -2.24
N SER A 103 13.97 29.93 -1.72
CA SER A 103 14.13 30.70 -0.48
C SER A 103 13.73 32.19 -0.58
N THR A 104 13.13 32.61 -1.70
CA THR A 104 13.00 34.02 -2.09
C THR A 104 11.58 34.56 -2.26
N GLU A 105 10.53 33.82 -1.92
CA GLU A 105 9.15 34.31 -2.14
C GLU A 105 8.48 34.81 -0.85
N ASP A 106 8.67 36.10 -0.53
CA ASP A 106 7.95 36.85 0.50
C ASP A 106 6.45 37.08 0.12
N GLY A 107 5.56 36.93 1.11
CA GLY A 107 4.12 37.19 1.01
C GLY A 107 3.25 36.14 1.72
N PRO A 108 1.96 36.41 2.00
CA PRO A 108 1.06 35.42 2.58
C PRO A 108 0.95 34.20 1.66
N ILE A 109 1.24 33.02 2.23
CA ILE A 109 1.52 31.81 1.47
C ILE A 109 0.25 30.98 1.27
N ASP A 110 -0.23 30.89 0.03
CA ASP A 110 -1.20 29.87 -0.38
C ASP A 110 -0.45 28.56 -0.68
N GLU A 111 -0.26 27.73 0.34
CA GLU A 111 0.49 26.48 0.24
C GLU A 111 -0.16 25.46 -0.71
N VAL A 112 -1.48 25.50 -0.82
CA VAL A 112 -2.29 24.68 -1.73
C VAL A 112 -1.96 24.98 -3.20
N LYS A 113 -1.91 26.26 -3.60
CA LYS A 113 -1.44 26.63 -4.96
C LYS A 113 0.05 26.34 -5.17
N ARG A 114 0.86 26.36 -4.11
CA ARG A 114 2.30 26.12 -4.18
C ARG A 114 2.71 24.64 -4.16
N LEU A 115 1.78 23.68 -4.12
CA LEU A 115 2.12 22.26 -4.32
C LEU A 115 2.83 22.02 -5.66
N ARG A 116 2.52 22.82 -6.69
CA ARG A 116 3.12 22.77 -8.04
C ARG A 116 2.98 21.38 -8.71
N VAL A 117 2.03 20.56 -8.28
CA VAL A 117 1.77 19.20 -8.81
C VAL A 117 1.50 19.28 -10.31
N GLY A 118 0.60 20.16 -10.76
CA GLY A 118 0.28 20.28 -12.18
C GLY A 118 1.48 20.66 -13.06
N ASN A 119 2.32 21.59 -12.58
CA ASN A 119 3.53 21.99 -13.30
C ASN A 119 4.57 20.87 -13.38
N LYS A 120 4.73 20.08 -12.31
CA LYS A 120 5.64 18.93 -12.28
C LYS A 120 5.13 17.80 -13.16
N LEU A 121 3.83 17.52 -13.10
CA LEU A 121 3.18 16.54 -13.96
C LEU A 121 3.34 16.91 -15.44
N ASN A 122 3.07 18.17 -15.83
CA ASN A 122 3.29 18.61 -17.20
C ASN A 122 4.72 18.35 -17.70
N LYS A 123 5.73 18.71 -16.89
CA LYS A 123 7.14 18.46 -17.24
C LYS A 123 7.45 16.98 -17.37
N ALA A 124 6.87 16.14 -16.51
CA ALA A 124 7.02 14.70 -16.57
C ALA A 124 6.36 14.10 -17.82
N LEU A 125 5.15 14.56 -18.18
CA LEU A 125 4.44 14.09 -19.37
C LEU A 125 5.14 14.48 -20.68
N SER A 126 5.94 15.55 -20.67
CA SER A 126 6.78 15.94 -21.82
C SER A 126 8.00 15.04 -22.03
N LYS A 127 8.36 14.18 -21.06
CA LYS A 127 9.47 13.24 -21.22
C LYS A 127 9.08 12.08 -22.13
N HIS A 128 10.06 11.62 -22.90
CA HIS A 128 9.92 10.40 -23.67
C HIS A 128 9.80 9.21 -22.72
N ALA A 129 8.81 8.36 -22.94
CA ALA A 129 8.59 7.14 -22.17
C ALA A 129 8.23 6.02 -23.13
N GLN A 130 8.95 4.89 -23.03
CA GLN A 130 8.72 3.71 -23.86
C GLN A 130 7.57 2.84 -23.35
N HIS A 131 7.19 2.99 -22.07
CA HIS A 131 6.17 2.18 -21.41
C HIS A 131 5.09 3.05 -20.77
N LYS A 132 4.11 2.39 -20.12
CA LYS A 132 3.10 3.08 -19.31
C LYS A 132 3.80 3.97 -18.27
N ARG A 133 3.37 5.23 -18.14
CA ARG A 133 4.04 6.21 -17.28
C ARG A 133 3.57 6.08 -15.84
N ILE A 134 4.52 6.18 -14.92
CA ILE A 134 4.28 6.50 -13.52
C ILE A 134 5.04 7.78 -13.21
N VAL A 135 4.35 8.77 -12.65
CA VAL A 135 4.95 10.04 -12.24
C VAL A 135 4.89 10.12 -10.72
N MET A 136 6.06 10.05 -10.09
CA MET A 136 6.24 10.23 -8.66
C MET A 136 6.48 11.72 -8.38
N ILE A 137 5.60 12.35 -7.59
CA ILE A 137 5.70 13.77 -7.26
C ILE A 137 5.80 13.94 -5.75
N GLU A 138 6.94 14.40 -5.27
CA GLU A 138 7.08 14.81 -3.88
C GLU A 138 6.70 16.28 -3.70
N VAL A 139 5.75 16.55 -2.79
CA VAL A 139 5.34 17.92 -2.45
C VAL A 139 6.09 18.50 -1.25
N ASN A 140 6.60 17.66 -0.34
CA ASN A 140 7.38 18.04 0.84
C ASN A 140 6.85 19.30 1.55
N VAL A 141 5.60 19.23 2.05
CA VAL A 141 4.93 20.28 2.82
C VAL A 141 4.91 19.96 4.32
N PRO A 142 4.97 20.97 5.21
CA PRO A 142 4.84 20.75 6.66
C PRO A 142 3.50 20.11 7.06
N ASP A 143 3.51 19.20 8.05
CA ASP A 143 2.32 18.53 8.60
C ASP A 143 1.25 19.50 9.14
N MET A 144 1.68 20.64 9.68
CA MET A 144 0.83 21.59 10.41
C MET A 144 -0.14 22.39 9.53
N LEU A 145 -0.04 22.28 8.19
CA LEU A 145 -0.75 23.18 7.28
C LEU A 145 -2.11 22.65 6.82
N THR A 146 -2.42 21.38 7.04
CA THR A 146 -3.75 20.80 6.86
C THR A 146 -3.80 19.53 7.69
N GLU A 147 -4.78 19.33 8.59
CA GLU A 147 -5.10 17.95 8.96
C GLU A 147 -5.32 17.17 7.64
N PRO A 148 -4.81 15.95 7.50
CA PRO A 148 -4.93 15.18 6.27
C PRO A 148 -6.40 14.80 6.04
N SER A 149 -7.14 15.76 5.51
CA SER A 149 -8.53 15.66 5.11
C SER A 149 -8.57 15.63 3.59
N PHE A 150 -9.34 14.68 3.05
CA PHE A 150 -9.64 14.63 1.63
C PHE A 150 -10.60 15.74 1.19
N ASP A 151 -11.18 16.50 2.12
CA ASP A 151 -12.19 17.52 1.83
C ASP A 151 -11.57 18.91 1.63
N ASP A 152 -10.49 19.24 2.35
CA ASP A 152 -9.87 20.57 2.34
C ASP A 152 -8.32 20.56 2.43
N GLY A 153 -7.71 19.37 2.44
CA GLY A 153 -6.27 19.19 2.58
C GLY A 153 -5.45 19.29 1.29
N TRP A 154 -4.12 19.22 1.42
CA TRP A 154 -3.23 19.07 0.26
C TRP A 154 -3.55 17.88 -0.67
N PRO A 155 -4.10 16.73 -0.22
CA PRO A 155 -4.45 15.64 -1.12
C PRO A 155 -5.52 16.05 -2.14
N LYS A 156 -6.55 16.77 -1.68
CA LYS A 156 -7.60 17.33 -2.56
C LYS A 156 -7.02 18.31 -3.57
N ALA A 157 -6.17 19.21 -3.10
CA ALA A 157 -5.48 20.17 -3.96
C ALA A 157 -4.57 19.51 -5.02
N ALA A 158 -3.87 18.44 -4.65
CA ALA A 158 -3.06 17.66 -5.57
C ALA A 158 -3.94 16.99 -6.64
N LEU A 159 -5.05 16.36 -6.22
CA LEU A 159 -6.02 15.75 -7.13
C LEU A 159 -6.62 16.78 -8.10
N ASP A 160 -7.05 17.94 -7.61
CA ASP A 160 -7.59 19.01 -8.46
C ASP A 160 -6.57 19.50 -9.48
N GLN A 161 -5.30 19.61 -9.10
CA GLN A 161 -4.23 19.97 -10.02
C GLN A 161 -4.00 18.89 -11.09
N ILE A 162 -4.08 17.60 -10.74
CA ILE A 162 -4.01 16.49 -11.70
C ILE A 162 -5.17 16.58 -12.70
N ARG A 163 -6.41 16.73 -12.21
CA ARG A 163 -7.62 16.85 -13.06
C ARG A 163 -7.57 18.09 -13.96
N ASN A 164 -7.00 19.19 -13.49
CA ASN A 164 -6.82 20.39 -14.32
C ASN A 164 -5.79 20.19 -15.44
N ILE A 165 -4.79 19.32 -15.27
CA ILE A 165 -3.86 18.97 -16.35
C ILE A 165 -4.60 18.27 -17.49
N GLU A 166 -5.59 17.42 -17.20
CA GLU A 166 -6.33 16.68 -18.22
C GLU A 166 -7.09 17.61 -19.19
N LYS A 167 -7.52 18.77 -18.71
CA LYS A 167 -8.25 19.81 -19.46
C LYS A 167 -7.37 20.65 -20.38
N THR A 168 -6.05 20.51 -20.29
CA THR A 168 -5.10 21.36 -21.04
C THR A 168 -4.39 20.56 -22.14
N PRO A 169 -4.31 21.07 -23.37
CA PRO A 169 -3.67 20.35 -24.47
C PRO A 169 -2.15 20.25 -24.26
N ALA A 170 -1.53 19.30 -24.95
CA ALA A 170 -0.08 19.23 -25.10
C ALA A 170 0.44 20.43 -25.93
N PRO A 171 1.75 20.75 -25.89
CA PRO A 171 2.32 21.90 -26.61
C PRO A 171 2.11 21.86 -28.13
N ASP A 172 1.95 20.67 -28.71
CA ASP A 172 1.64 20.43 -30.12
C ASP A 172 0.14 20.53 -30.45
N GLY A 173 -0.69 20.90 -29.47
CA GLY A 173 -2.15 20.94 -29.59
C GLY A 173 -2.83 19.58 -29.42
N GLY A 174 -2.05 18.50 -29.28
CA GLY A 174 -2.55 17.15 -29.09
C GLY A 174 -3.00 16.85 -27.67
N GLU A 175 -3.39 15.60 -27.47
CA GLU A 175 -3.72 15.07 -26.16
C GLU A 175 -2.45 14.70 -25.37
N LYS A 176 -2.38 15.13 -24.11
CA LYS A 176 -1.34 14.69 -23.18
C LYS A 176 -1.41 13.17 -22.94
N PRO A 177 -0.26 12.49 -22.79
CA PRO A 177 -0.24 11.07 -22.49
C PRO A 177 -0.86 10.77 -21.13
N SER A 178 -1.44 9.57 -20.98
CA SER A 178 -1.93 9.07 -19.71
C SER A 178 -0.79 8.68 -18.77
N ALA A 179 -1.00 8.81 -17.47
CA ALA A 179 -0.03 8.40 -16.46
C ALA A 179 -0.71 8.03 -15.13
N TYR A 180 -0.15 7.07 -14.41
CA TYR A 180 -0.37 6.96 -12.98
C TYR A 180 0.42 8.07 -12.29
N VAL A 181 -0.22 8.82 -11.39
CA VAL A 181 0.41 9.90 -10.64
C VAL A 181 0.35 9.57 -9.17
N VAL A 182 1.50 9.43 -8.54
CA VAL A 182 1.63 9.17 -7.11
C VAL A 182 2.26 10.41 -6.48
N VAL A 183 1.50 11.09 -5.65
CA VAL A 183 1.97 12.29 -4.94
C VAL A 183 2.27 11.92 -3.50
N THR A 184 3.50 12.18 -3.07
CA THR A 184 4.00 11.85 -1.74
C THR A 184 4.31 13.11 -0.95
N ASN A 185 4.13 13.03 0.37
CA ASN A 185 4.55 14.04 1.32
C ASN A 185 5.34 13.41 2.47
N HIS A 186 6.66 13.57 2.46
CA HIS A 186 7.58 13.16 3.53
C HIS A 186 7.83 14.33 4.47
N SER A 187 6.82 14.66 5.29
CA SER A 187 6.79 15.90 6.09
C SER A 187 7.91 16.05 7.11
N PHE A 188 8.51 14.95 7.54
CA PHE A 188 9.65 14.93 8.45
C PHE A 188 10.91 15.61 7.87
N HIS A 189 11.00 15.83 6.55
CA HIS A 189 12.06 16.65 5.94
C HIS A 189 11.89 18.15 6.23
N ASN A 190 10.68 18.61 6.56
CA ASN A 190 10.44 19.99 7.01
C ASN A 190 10.37 20.12 8.53
N ASN A 191 10.22 19.02 9.27
CA ASN A 191 10.06 19.05 10.72
C ASN A 191 11.04 18.08 11.39
N LEU A 192 12.32 18.45 11.38
CA LEU A 192 13.44 17.62 11.84
C LEU A 192 13.34 17.22 13.32
N ASN A 193 12.64 18.00 14.14
CA ASN A 193 12.48 17.74 15.57
C ASN A 193 11.14 17.05 15.89
N ALA A 194 10.20 16.98 14.96
CA ALA A 194 8.92 16.32 15.21
C ALA A 194 9.11 14.83 15.48
N ILE A 195 8.31 14.34 16.42
CA ILE A 195 8.19 12.93 16.74
C ILE A 195 6.89 12.45 16.08
N GLY A 196 6.97 11.37 15.32
CA GLY A 196 5.78 10.78 14.69
C GLY A 196 5.34 11.40 13.36
N SER A 197 6.10 12.33 12.77
CA SER A 197 5.83 12.81 11.40
C SER A 197 5.88 11.65 10.40
N GLY A 198 4.79 11.43 9.70
CA GLY A 198 4.60 10.30 8.78
C GLY A 198 4.88 10.64 7.31
N THR A 199 4.52 9.71 6.43
CA THR A 199 4.47 9.93 4.99
C THR A 199 3.03 9.74 4.59
N GLN A 200 2.57 10.67 3.77
CA GLN A 200 1.25 10.63 3.20
C GLN A 200 1.36 10.43 1.70
N VAL A 201 0.41 9.69 1.14
CA VAL A 201 0.40 9.32 -0.28
C VAL A 201 -1.02 9.48 -0.82
N ILE A 202 -1.13 10.10 -1.99
CA ILE A 202 -2.33 10.05 -2.83
C ILE A 202 -1.92 9.55 -4.21
N ALA A 203 -2.70 8.64 -4.79
CA ALA A 203 -2.48 8.13 -6.12
C ALA A 203 -3.72 8.32 -6.98
N ALA A 204 -3.55 8.85 -8.17
CA ALA A 204 -4.64 9.10 -9.10
C ALA A 204 -4.17 8.91 -10.54
N GLY A 205 -5.11 8.54 -11.41
CA GLY A 205 -4.86 8.39 -12.83
C GLY A 205 -5.00 9.71 -13.55
N CYS A 206 -3.97 10.23 -14.21
CA CYS A 206 -4.11 11.31 -15.16
C CYS A 206 -4.57 10.71 -16.50
N ARG A 207 -5.83 10.93 -16.88
CA ARG A 207 -6.47 10.30 -18.04
C ARG A 207 -6.52 8.77 -17.96
N ILE A 208 -6.70 8.26 -16.74
CA ILE A 208 -7.02 6.85 -16.45
C ILE A 208 -8.28 6.91 -15.57
N PRO A 209 -9.48 6.90 -16.19
CA PRO A 209 -10.73 7.32 -15.54
C PRO A 209 -11.21 6.37 -14.43
N ASP A 210 -10.66 5.16 -14.38
CA ASP A 210 -11.00 4.09 -13.45
C ASP A 210 -9.92 3.84 -12.39
N PHE A 211 -8.98 4.78 -12.21
CA PHE A 211 -7.95 4.72 -11.16
C PHE A 211 -7.85 6.03 -10.34
N GLY A 212 -8.12 5.94 -9.05
CA GLY A 212 -7.95 7.06 -8.09
C GLY A 212 -8.99 7.06 -6.98
N PRO A 213 -8.83 7.92 -5.96
CA PRO A 213 -9.74 8.02 -4.82
C PRO A 213 -11.10 8.63 -5.17
N ASP A 214 -11.21 9.35 -6.29
CA ASP A 214 -12.44 9.96 -6.81
C ASP A 214 -13.20 9.04 -7.77
N VAL A 215 -12.77 7.79 -7.93
CA VAL A 215 -13.43 6.80 -8.78
C VAL A 215 -14.46 6.04 -7.97
N GLY A 216 -15.73 6.20 -8.36
CA GLY A 216 -16.84 5.40 -7.85
C GLY A 216 -17.23 4.30 -8.84
N PHE A 217 -17.53 3.10 -8.34
CA PHE A 217 -18.10 2.01 -9.13
C PHE A 217 -19.56 1.80 -8.76
N ASN A 218 -20.41 1.63 -9.77
CA ASN A 218 -21.84 1.31 -9.57
C ASN A 218 -22.11 -0.20 -9.66
N ARG A 219 -21.11 -0.98 -10.11
CA ARG A 219 -21.17 -2.44 -10.21
C ARG A 219 -19.88 -3.04 -9.67
N LEU A 220 -20.01 -4.15 -8.94
CA LEU A 220 -18.90 -4.97 -8.48
C LEU A 220 -18.06 -5.46 -9.66
N LYS A 221 -18.69 -5.82 -10.79
CA LYS A 221 -17.95 -6.22 -11.99
C LYS A 221 -16.94 -5.17 -12.42
N ASP A 222 -17.36 -3.92 -12.50
CA ASP A 222 -16.51 -2.81 -12.96
C ASP A 222 -15.36 -2.57 -11.98
N ALA A 223 -15.60 -2.75 -10.67
CA ALA A 223 -14.58 -2.66 -9.63
C ALA A 223 -13.56 -3.81 -9.70
N ILE A 224 -14.00 -5.06 -9.91
CA ILE A 224 -13.11 -6.22 -10.06
C ILE A 224 -12.23 -6.05 -11.31
N GLU A 225 -12.84 -5.64 -12.43
CA GLU A 225 -12.08 -5.43 -13.67
C GLU A 225 -11.09 -4.27 -13.55
N SER A 226 -11.46 -3.17 -12.86
CA SER A 226 -10.52 -2.09 -12.53
C SER A 226 -9.37 -2.58 -11.65
N HIS A 227 -9.68 -3.35 -10.61
CA HIS A 227 -8.67 -3.95 -9.73
C HIS A 227 -7.67 -4.80 -10.52
N GLU A 228 -8.15 -5.65 -11.41
CA GLU A 228 -7.30 -6.48 -12.27
C GLU A 228 -6.47 -5.64 -13.26
N ARG A 229 -7.05 -4.59 -13.86
CA ARG A 229 -6.34 -3.66 -14.77
C ARG A 229 -5.21 -2.90 -14.09
N HIS A 230 -5.32 -2.66 -12.79
CA HIS A 230 -4.40 -1.81 -12.03
C HIS A 230 -3.63 -2.55 -10.94
N LYS A 231 -3.67 -3.89 -10.92
CA LYS A 231 -3.10 -4.73 -9.85
C LYS A 231 -1.64 -4.45 -9.52
N GLU A 232 -0.82 -4.07 -10.51
CA GLU A 232 0.58 -3.69 -10.24
C GLU A 232 0.68 -2.38 -9.45
N MET A 233 -0.19 -1.41 -9.76
CA MET A 233 -0.23 -0.13 -9.04
C MET A 233 -0.85 -0.30 -7.66
N LEU A 234 -1.86 -1.15 -7.52
CA LEU A 234 -2.44 -1.48 -6.22
C LEU A 234 -1.40 -2.17 -5.33
N ALA A 235 -0.64 -3.13 -5.86
CA ALA A 235 0.46 -3.76 -5.13
C ALA A 235 1.56 -2.76 -4.70
N LEU A 236 1.86 -1.75 -5.54
CA LEU A 236 2.76 -0.66 -5.17
C LEU A 236 2.21 0.15 -3.99
N LEU A 237 0.92 0.53 -4.04
CA LEU A 237 0.29 1.32 -2.98
C LEU A 237 0.15 0.54 -1.67
N ASP A 238 -0.20 -0.75 -1.74
CA ASP A 238 -0.25 -1.63 -0.59
C ASP A 238 1.12 -1.76 0.07
N SER A 239 2.18 -1.92 -0.73
CA SER A 239 3.57 -1.90 -0.24
C SER A 239 3.95 -0.55 0.39
N MET A 240 3.57 0.58 -0.21
CA MET A 240 3.82 1.89 0.38
C MET A 240 3.11 2.08 1.72
N ARG A 241 1.92 1.49 1.90
CA ARG A 241 1.16 1.49 3.15
C ARG A 241 1.79 0.56 4.20
N ALA A 242 2.12 -0.67 3.81
CA ALA A 242 2.58 -1.73 4.72
C ALA A 242 4.08 -1.62 5.08
N HIS A 243 4.92 -1.15 4.16
CA HIS A 243 6.38 -1.12 4.28
C HIS A 243 6.91 0.31 4.39
N TYR A 244 6.15 1.17 5.06
CA TYR A 244 6.57 2.54 5.33
C TYR A 244 7.62 2.64 6.45
N GLU A 245 7.57 1.72 7.41
CA GLU A 245 8.59 1.63 8.46
C GLU A 245 9.83 0.90 7.96
N ILE A 246 10.98 1.30 8.48
CA ILE A 246 12.24 0.60 8.24
C ILE A 246 12.23 -0.63 9.15
N PRO A 247 12.46 -1.83 8.61
CA PRO A 247 12.42 -3.04 9.42
C PRO A 247 13.54 -2.98 10.46
N SER A 248 13.20 -3.27 11.72
CA SER A 248 14.18 -3.35 12.81
C SER A 248 14.97 -4.67 12.79
N THR A 249 14.51 -5.64 12.00
CA THR A 249 15.07 -6.99 11.84
C THR A 249 15.13 -7.33 10.34
N PHE A 250 16.21 -7.96 9.89
CA PHE A 250 16.37 -8.30 8.46
C PHE A 250 15.81 -9.68 8.09
N ASP A 251 15.54 -10.52 9.07
CA ASP A 251 14.94 -11.85 8.93
C ASP A 251 13.40 -11.84 9.00
N GLY A 252 12.80 -10.67 9.25
CA GLY A 252 11.37 -10.49 9.37
C GLY A 252 10.79 -10.92 10.72
N GLU A 253 11.63 -11.21 11.73
CA GLU A 253 11.14 -11.46 13.07
C GLU A 253 10.52 -10.19 13.67
N ASN A 254 9.41 -10.34 14.40
CA ASN A 254 8.77 -9.19 15.03
C ASN A 254 9.74 -8.59 16.08
N PRO A 255 10.03 -7.28 16.03
CA PRO A 255 11.02 -6.64 16.90
C PRO A 255 10.75 -6.85 18.40
N GLU A 256 9.48 -6.88 18.79
CA GLU A 256 9.08 -7.13 20.18
C GLU A 256 9.53 -8.51 20.68
N PHE A 257 9.70 -9.50 19.78
CA PHE A 257 10.21 -10.83 20.11
C PHE A 257 11.72 -10.95 19.89
N ALA A 258 12.24 -10.40 18.81
CA ALA A 258 13.67 -10.44 18.49
C ALA A 258 14.53 -9.74 19.57
N PHE A 259 13.98 -8.70 20.20
CA PHE A 259 14.65 -7.94 21.26
C PHE A 259 13.99 -8.12 22.64
N ALA A 260 13.22 -9.19 22.82
CA ALA A 260 12.58 -9.48 24.10
C ALA A 260 13.64 -9.71 25.20
N PRO A 261 13.40 -9.25 26.45
CA PRO A 261 14.26 -9.56 27.58
C PRO A 261 14.42 -11.08 27.76
N GLU A 262 15.62 -11.49 28.21
CA GLU A 262 15.90 -12.88 28.53
C GLU A 262 14.91 -13.40 29.59
N GLY A 263 14.31 -14.57 29.34
CA GLY A 263 13.27 -15.15 30.20
C GLY A 263 11.83 -14.70 29.91
N SER A 264 11.59 -13.90 28.87
CA SER A 264 10.23 -13.61 28.41
C SER A 264 9.50 -14.89 27.98
N PRO A 265 8.20 -15.05 28.32
CA PRO A 265 7.45 -16.24 27.92
C PRO A 265 7.37 -16.34 26.39
N PRO A 266 7.44 -17.54 25.81
CA PRO A 266 7.30 -17.71 24.38
C PRO A 266 5.88 -17.37 23.95
N ARG A 267 5.74 -16.64 22.83
CA ARG A 267 4.43 -16.34 22.23
C ARG A 267 3.69 -17.61 21.85
N LEU A 268 2.36 -17.56 21.88
CA LEU A 268 1.51 -18.58 21.29
C LEU A 268 1.70 -18.65 19.76
N ARG A 269 1.73 -19.86 19.21
CA ARG A 269 1.87 -20.12 17.77
C ARG A 269 0.89 -21.18 17.31
N PHE A 270 0.32 -21.01 16.13
CA PHE A 270 -0.52 -22.03 15.52
C PHE A 270 0.30 -23.28 15.20
N GLY A 271 -0.32 -24.45 15.39
CA GLY A 271 0.31 -25.75 15.14
C GLY A 271 1.17 -26.26 16.30
N GLU A 272 1.57 -25.42 17.25
CA GLU A 272 2.32 -25.82 18.44
C GLU A 272 1.44 -26.53 19.47
N VAL A 273 2.08 -27.40 20.27
CA VAL A 273 1.42 -28.20 21.31
C VAL A 273 1.71 -27.61 22.67
N TYR A 274 0.66 -27.38 23.45
CA TYR A 274 0.70 -26.82 24.79
C TYR A 274 0.09 -27.79 25.80
N LEU A 275 0.54 -27.73 27.04
CA LEU A 275 -0.13 -28.37 28.17
C LEU A 275 -1.23 -27.43 28.66
N ILE A 276 -2.48 -27.87 28.57
CA ILE A 276 -3.65 -27.10 29.01
C ILE A 276 -4.50 -27.93 29.98
N PRO A 277 -5.17 -27.31 30.96
CA PRO A 277 -6.04 -28.03 31.88
C PRO A 277 -7.36 -28.41 31.18
N ASP A 278 -7.78 -29.66 31.34
CA ASP A 278 -9.12 -30.14 30.96
C ASP A 278 -10.20 -29.64 31.95
N PRO A 279 -11.51 -29.86 31.68
CA PRO A 279 -12.57 -29.47 32.61
C PRO A 279 -12.47 -30.07 34.02
N SER A 280 -11.67 -31.14 34.21
CA SER A 280 -11.37 -31.75 35.50
C SER A 280 -10.10 -31.22 36.17
N GLY A 281 -9.39 -30.29 35.51
CA GLY A 281 -8.13 -29.71 35.96
C GLY A 281 -6.90 -30.56 35.65
N LYS A 282 -7.06 -31.65 34.88
CA LYS A 282 -5.94 -32.51 34.47
C LYS A 282 -5.24 -31.90 33.27
N GLU A 283 -3.92 -31.84 33.31
CA GLU A 283 -3.13 -31.37 32.16
C GLU A 283 -3.24 -32.35 31.00
N ILE A 284 -3.54 -31.81 29.82
CA ILE A 284 -3.53 -32.55 28.56
C ILE A 284 -2.70 -31.81 27.52
N SER A 285 -2.04 -32.56 26.64
CA SER A 285 -1.34 -31.99 25.49
C SER A 285 -2.35 -31.70 24.37
N ALA A 286 -2.41 -30.43 23.95
CA ALA A 286 -3.33 -29.99 22.91
C ALA A 286 -2.67 -28.97 21.96
N ARG A 287 -3.01 -29.06 20.68
CA ARG A 287 -2.49 -28.22 19.60
C ARG A 287 -3.36 -26.99 19.42
N LEU A 288 -2.76 -25.80 19.43
CA LEU A 288 -3.46 -24.55 19.10
C LEU A 288 -3.73 -24.51 17.59
N TYR A 289 -4.98 -24.33 17.19
CA TYR A 289 -5.35 -24.28 15.75
C TYR A 289 -6.12 -23.01 15.35
N GLU A 290 -6.71 -22.30 16.29
CA GLU A 290 -7.41 -21.01 16.10
C GLU A 290 -7.22 -20.15 17.35
N ALA A 291 -7.23 -18.83 17.21
CA ALA A 291 -7.13 -17.92 18.33
C ALA A 291 -7.82 -16.58 18.03
N ILE A 292 -8.38 -15.95 19.05
CA ILE A 292 -8.95 -14.60 19.00
C ILE A 292 -8.26 -13.75 20.05
N VAL A 293 -7.74 -12.59 19.67
CA VAL A 293 -7.15 -11.62 20.60
C VAL A 293 -8.22 -10.63 21.07
N LEU A 294 -8.38 -10.53 22.38
CA LEU A 294 -9.24 -9.54 23.04
C LEU A 294 -8.35 -8.37 23.49
N GLU A 295 -8.11 -7.41 22.60
CA GLU A 295 -7.15 -6.31 22.83
C GLU A 295 -7.43 -5.50 24.10
N ASN A 296 -8.70 -5.25 24.40
CA ASN A 296 -9.11 -4.48 25.58
C ASN A 296 -8.90 -5.26 26.90
N GLU A 297 -9.00 -6.59 26.83
CA GLU A 297 -8.81 -7.48 27.99
C GLU A 297 -7.34 -7.91 28.14
N LYS A 298 -6.51 -7.69 27.12
CA LYS A 298 -5.15 -8.23 27.00
C LYS A 298 -5.12 -9.75 27.15
N GLU A 299 -6.06 -10.45 26.52
CA GLU A 299 -6.17 -11.91 26.56
C GLU A 299 -6.24 -12.51 25.15
N VAL A 300 -5.76 -13.74 25.02
CA VAL A 300 -6.02 -14.62 23.88
C VAL A 300 -7.06 -15.66 24.27
N ILE A 301 -8.14 -15.77 23.49
CA ILE A 301 -8.97 -16.97 23.48
C ILE A 301 -8.37 -17.94 22.47
N GLY A 302 -7.67 -18.97 22.95
CA GLY A 302 -7.11 -20.03 22.12
C GLY A 302 -8.06 -21.21 21.98
N PHE A 303 -8.17 -21.76 20.78
CA PHE A 303 -8.90 -22.99 20.49
C PHE A 303 -7.90 -24.11 20.21
N TYR A 304 -7.99 -25.14 21.03
CA TYR A 304 -7.05 -26.24 21.07
C TYR A 304 -7.74 -27.54 20.70
N ARG A 305 -7.00 -28.43 20.04
CA ARG A 305 -7.41 -29.81 19.79
C ARG A 305 -6.45 -30.75 20.48
N SER A 306 -6.95 -31.68 21.29
CA SER A 306 -6.12 -32.70 21.93
C SER A 306 -5.29 -33.45 20.88
N VAL A 307 -4.10 -33.95 21.27
CA VAL A 307 -3.22 -34.66 20.34
C VAL A 307 -3.86 -35.93 19.76
N ASP A 308 -4.77 -36.57 20.52
CA ASP A 308 -5.59 -37.71 20.05
C ASP A 308 -6.74 -37.31 19.11
N GLY A 309 -6.97 -36.00 18.89
CA GLY A 309 -8.00 -35.47 18.02
C GLY A 309 -9.44 -35.56 18.57
N MET A 310 -9.62 -36.10 19.77
CA MET A 310 -10.95 -36.42 20.31
C MET A 310 -11.64 -35.24 21.01
N GLN A 311 -10.89 -34.23 21.44
CA GLN A 311 -11.41 -33.13 22.24
C GLN A 311 -11.01 -31.78 21.65
N ASN A 312 -11.97 -30.86 21.58
CA ASN A 312 -11.72 -29.44 21.32
C ASN A 312 -11.97 -28.66 22.59
N MET A 313 -11.09 -27.70 22.88
CA MET A 313 -11.09 -26.91 24.10
C MET A 313 -10.83 -25.45 23.81
N THR A 314 -11.35 -24.59 24.68
CA THR A 314 -11.18 -23.15 24.58
C THR A 314 -10.55 -22.66 25.86
N MET A 315 -9.40 -21.99 25.77
CA MET A 315 -8.68 -21.44 26.91
C MET A 315 -8.44 -19.95 26.75
N ARG A 316 -8.48 -19.23 27.87
CA ARG A 316 -8.06 -17.83 27.95
C ARG A 316 -6.64 -17.78 28.48
N THR A 317 -5.78 -17.04 27.80
CA THR A 317 -4.38 -16.85 28.19
C THR A 317 -4.09 -15.35 28.25
N PRO A 318 -3.61 -14.82 29.39
CA PRO A 318 -3.23 -13.42 29.48
C PRO A 318 -2.03 -13.13 28.58
N MET A 319 -2.02 -11.95 27.96
CA MET A 319 -0.94 -11.47 27.13
C MET A 319 -0.05 -10.50 27.91
N THR A 320 1.25 -10.59 27.65
CA THR A 320 2.21 -9.59 28.10
C THR A 320 2.04 -8.26 27.33
N ASP A 321 2.56 -7.16 27.88
CA ASP A 321 2.57 -5.87 27.17
C ASP A 321 3.37 -5.94 25.86
N LEU A 322 4.42 -6.76 25.80
CA LEU A 322 5.19 -7.04 24.59
C LEU A 322 4.34 -7.74 23.53
N GLU A 323 3.59 -8.77 23.92
CA GLU A 323 2.69 -9.48 22.99
C GLU A 323 1.57 -8.57 22.48
N ILE A 324 1.02 -7.69 23.31
CA ILE A 324 0.00 -6.72 22.86
C ILE A 324 0.60 -5.71 21.88
N ALA A 325 1.83 -5.23 22.13
CA ALA A 325 2.52 -4.34 21.18
C ALA A 325 2.80 -5.06 19.85
N ALA A 326 3.27 -6.30 19.91
CA ALA A 326 3.55 -7.14 18.74
C ALA A 326 2.27 -7.41 17.92
N TRP A 327 1.17 -7.74 18.60
CA TRP A 327 -0.15 -7.94 17.99
C TRP A 327 -0.63 -6.68 17.28
N LYS A 328 -0.60 -5.53 17.95
CA LYS A 328 -1.05 -4.26 17.37
C LYS A 328 -0.23 -3.85 16.14
N ARG A 329 1.06 -4.19 16.10
CA ARG A 329 1.92 -3.88 14.96
C ARG A 329 1.67 -4.83 13.79
N HIS A 330 1.59 -6.15 14.04
CA HIS A 330 1.49 -7.17 13.00
C HIS A 330 0.51 -8.30 13.41
N PRO A 331 -0.80 -8.05 13.40
CA PRO A 331 -1.75 -9.02 13.94
C PRO A 331 -1.85 -10.27 13.07
N GLU A 332 -1.77 -10.12 11.75
CA GLU A 332 -1.91 -11.23 10.79
C GLU A 332 -0.80 -12.27 10.90
N THR A 333 0.38 -11.91 11.42
CA THR A 333 1.54 -12.82 11.56
C THR A 333 1.88 -13.16 13.00
N PHE A 334 1.08 -12.67 13.96
CA PHE A 334 1.37 -12.77 15.38
C PHE A 334 1.52 -14.22 15.86
N PHE A 335 0.68 -15.14 15.36
CA PHE A 335 0.69 -16.56 15.73
C PHE A 335 1.63 -17.42 14.87
N GLY A 336 2.54 -16.80 14.10
CA GLY A 336 3.60 -17.52 13.37
C GLY A 336 3.24 -17.96 11.94
N GLU A 337 2.03 -17.68 11.48
CA GLU A 337 1.61 -17.83 10.08
C GLU A 337 0.72 -16.65 9.69
N VAL A 338 0.67 -16.33 8.39
CA VAL A 338 -0.15 -15.22 7.85
C VAL A 338 -1.61 -15.66 7.84
N ARG A 339 -2.44 -15.08 8.72
CA ARG A 339 -3.89 -15.21 8.67
C ARG A 339 -4.54 -13.82 8.54
N PRO A 340 -5.38 -13.59 7.51
CA PRO A 340 -6.08 -12.32 7.37
C PRO A 340 -7.05 -12.11 8.53
N LEU A 341 -7.10 -10.89 9.05
CA LEU A 341 -8.08 -10.55 10.08
C LEU A 341 -9.47 -10.31 9.46
N PRO A 342 -10.55 -10.69 10.17
CA PRO A 342 -11.89 -10.25 9.81
C PRO A 342 -11.97 -8.71 9.85
N SER A 343 -12.28 -8.08 8.73
CA SER A 343 -12.53 -6.65 8.65
C SER A 343 -14.01 -6.38 8.43
N LYS A 344 -14.52 -5.29 9.00
CA LYS A 344 -15.90 -4.83 8.76
C LYS A 344 -15.94 -4.07 7.44
N ALA A 345 -16.79 -4.51 6.51
CA ALA A 345 -17.10 -3.76 5.31
C ALA A 345 -17.72 -2.40 5.65
N GLN A 346 -17.20 -1.32 5.07
CA GLN A 346 -17.62 0.06 5.33
C GLN A 346 -18.66 0.58 4.32
N ASN A 347 -18.80 -0.07 3.17
CA ASN A 347 -19.74 0.30 2.13
C ASN A 347 -20.25 -0.95 1.38
N TRP A 348 -21.26 -0.75 0.53
CA TRP A 348 -21.89 -1.85 -0.22
C TRP A 348 -20.90 -2.59 -1.12
N LEU A 349 -19.90 -1.90 -1.69
CA LEU A 349 -18.95 -2.50 -2.62
C LEU A 349 -17.95 -3.42 -1.88
N GLU A 350 -17.46 -2.99 -0.71
CA GLU A 350 -16.64 -3.83 0.17
C GLU A 350 -17.42 -5.07 0.64
N LEU A 351 -18.70 -4.92 0.96
CA LEU A 351 -19.55 -6.05 1.33
C LEU A 351 -19.77 -7.00 0.15
N ALA A 352 -19.96 -6.46 -1.06
CA ALA A 352 -20.09 -7.25 -2.28
C ALA A 352 -18.80 -8.02 -2.60
N LEU A 353 -17.63 -7.41 -2.41
CA LEU A 353 -16.32 -8.07 -2.53
C LEU A 353 -16.16 -9.20 -1.50
N PHE A 354 -16.56 -8.98 -0.24
CA PHE A 354 -16.55 -10.01 0.79
C PHE A 354 -17.40 -11.23 0.39
N PHE A 355 -18.63 -11.00 -0.09
CA PHE A 355 -19.47 -12.08 -0.59
C PHE A 355 -18.86 -12.76 -1.82
N TYR A 356 -18.26 -11.99 -2.72
CA TYR A 356 -17.61 -12.55 -3.90
C TYR A 356 -16.45 -13.47 -3.54
N GLU A 357 -15.57 -13.07 -2.62
CA GLU A 357 -14.48 -13.94 -2.15
C GLU A 357 -14.99 -15.25 -1.53
N THR A 358 -16.15 -15.19 -0.87
CA THR A 358 -16.81 -16.36 -0.27
C THR A 358 -17.48 -17.27 -1.32
N TYR A 359 -18.16 -16.68 -2.30
CA TYR A 359 -19.08 -17.40 -3.19
C TYR A 359 -18.61 -17.53 -4.65
N LYS A 360 -17.49 -16.94 -5.06
CA LYS A 360 -17.00 -16.94 -6.46
C LYS A 360 -16.86 -18.34 -7.07
N SER A 361 -16.58 -19.34 -6.25
CA SER A 361 -16.44 -20.75 -6.68
C SER A 361 -17.73 -21.56 -6.58
N THR A 362 -18.86 -20.95 -6.21
CA THR A 362 -20.13 -21.66 -6.08
C THR A 362 -20.60 -22.16 -7.45
N PRO A 363 -21.01 -23.44 -7.58
CA PRO A 363 -21.52 -23.98 -8.84
C PRO A 363 -22.69 -23.17 -9.38
N ARG A 364 -22.75 -23.03 -10.71
CA ARG A 364 -23.74 -22.20 -11.41
C ARG A 364 -25.18 -22.65 -11.10
N GLU A 365 -25.41 -23.95 -11.08
CA GLU A 365 -26.71 -24.56 -10.80
C GLU A 365 -27.20 -24.18 -9.40
N LYS A 366 -26.28 -24.11 -8.42
CA LYS A 366 -26.59 -23.72 -7.05
C LYS A 366 -26.91 -22.23 -6.93
N LEU A 367 -26.20 -21.38 -7.66
CA LEU A 367 -26.51 -19.94 -7.74
C LEU A 367 -27.90 -19.71 -8.36
N LEU A 368 -28.24 -20.45 -9.43
CA LEU A 368 -29.58 -20.39 -10.04
C LEU A 368 -30.67 -20.91 -9.09
N GLU A 369 -30.40 -21.96 -8.31
CA GLU A 369 -31.30 -22.46 -7.28
C GLU A 369 -31.57 -21.38 -6.22
N TRP A 370 -30.53 -20.70 -5.73
CA TRP A 370 -30.67 -19.61 -4.75
C TRP A 370 -31.43 -18.40 -5.30
N MET A 371 -31.35 -18.17 -6.61
CA MET A 371 -32.03 -17.05 -7.28
C MET A 371 -33.33 -17.46 -7.98
N ALA A 372 -33.85 -18.66 -7.73
CA ALA A 372 -35.00 -19.22 -8.46
C ALA A 372 -36.28 -18.37 -8.37
N SER A 373 -36.44 -17.60 -7.31
CA SER A 373 -37.57 -16.68 -7.12
C SER A 373 -37.35 -15.28 -7.71
N SER A 374 -36.27 -15.05 -8.46
CA SER A 374 -36.01 -13.74 -9.09
C SER A 374 -36.87 -13.56 -10.32
N ASP A 375 -37.47 -12.38 -10.48
CA ASP A 375 -38.34 -12.05 -11.63
C ASP A 375 -37.62 -12.17 -12.99
N ASP A 376 -36.29 -12.05 -13.00
CA ASP A 376 -35.44 -12.10 -14.17
C ASP A 376 -34.70 -13.44 -14.36
N ILE A 377 -35.22 -14.54 -13.80
CA ILE A 377 -34.57 -15.86 -13.84
C ILE A 377 -34.19 -16.33 -15.25
N GLU A 378 -34.97 -16.00 -16.28
CA GLU A 378 -34.65 -16.34 -17.68
C GLU A 378 -33.39 -15.62 -18.17
N TYR A 379 -33.17 -14.36 -17.76
CA TYR A 379 -31.93 -13.65 -18.03
C TYR A 379 -30.76 -14.27 -17.26
N LEU A 380 -30.94 -14.59 -15.98
CA LEU A 380 -29.90 -15.23 -15.15
C LEU A 380 -29.40 -16.56 -15.76
N LYS A 381 -30.30 -17.34 -16.38
CA LYS A 381 -29.96 -18.58 -17.10
C LYS A 381 -29.10 -18.34 -18.35
N THR A 382 -28.94 -17.11 -18.83
CA THR A 382 -28.04 -16.79 -19.95
C THR A 382 -26.61 -16.48 -19.49
N LEU A 383 -26.41 -16.17 -18.20
CA LEU A 383 -25.13 -15.76 -17.66
C LEU A 383 -24.16 -16.94 -17.48
N SER A 384 -22.87 -16.62 -17.65
CA SER A 384 -21.76 -17.49 -17.28
C SER A 384 -21.73 -17.70 -15.75
N GLN A 385 -21.03 -18.73 -15.26
CA GLN A 385 -20.90 -18.95 -13.82
C GLN A 385 -20.26 -17.72 -13.13
N ALA A 386 -19.21 -17.15 -13.73
CA ALA A 386 -18.51 -16.00 -13.18
C ALA A 386 -19.40 -14.75 -13.11
N ASP A 387 -20.12 -14.42 -14.19
CA ASP A 387 -21.03 -13.27 -14.22
C ASP A 387 -22.20 -13.46 -13.24
N LEU A 388 -22.71 -14.69 -13.13
CA LEU A 388 -23.80 -15.02 -12.21
C LEU A 388 -23.36 -14.90 -10.74
N ALA A 389 -22.12 -15.32 -10.42
CA ALA A 389 -21.56 -15.18 -9.08
C ALA A 389 -21.38 -13.71 -8.68
N ILE A 390 -20.86 -12.88 -9.60
CA ILE A 390 -20.73 -11.43 -9.39
C ILE A 390 -22.10 -10.80 -9.12
N LEU A 391 -23.07 -11.05 -10.00
CA LEU A 391 -24.42 -10.48 -9.88
C LEU A 391 -25.13 -10.94 -8.60
N TYR A 392 -24.97 -12.20 -8.21
CA TYR A 392 -25.49 -12.70 -6.94
C TYR A 392 -24.91 -11.91 -5.75
N CYS A 393 -23.60 -11.73 -5.71
CA CYS A 393 -22.92 -11.01 -4.62
C CYS A 393 -23.30 -9.53 -4.56
N GLU A 394 -23.45 -8.88 -5.72
CA GLU A 394 -24.01 -7.52 -5.82
C GLU A 394 -25.40 -7.45 -5.18
N ARG A 395 -26.30 -8.37 -5.54
CA ARG A 395 -27.67 -8.41 -5.00
C ARG A 395 -27.69 -8.62 -3.49
N GLN A 396 -26.85 -9.51 -2.97
CA GLN A 396 -26.74 -9.74 -1.52
C GLN A 396 -26.27 -8.49 -0.79
N ALA A 397 -25.24 -7.81 -1.30
CA ALA A 397 -24.72 -6.60 -0.70
C ALA A 397 -25.73 -5.44 -0.73
N PHE A 398 -26.40 -5.21 -1.87
CA PHE A 398 -27.47 -4.20 -1.95
C PHE A 398 -28.65 -4.51 -1.03
N GLY A 399 -29.04 -5.80 -0.93
CA GLY A 399 -30.11 -6.24 -0.06
C GLY A 399 -29.79 -6.07 1.43
N ALA A 400 -28.51 -6.24 1.82
CA ALA A 400 -28.04 -6.00 3.18
C ALA A 400 -27.95 -4.50 3.50
N ALA A 401 -27.33 -3.70 2.63
CA ALA A 401 -27.16 -2.26 2.84
C ALA A 401 -28.49 -1.51 2.99
N ARG A 402 -29.56 -1.94 2.30
CA ARG A 402 -30.91 -1.35 2.41
C ARG A 402 -31.64 -1.65 3.71
N LYS A 403 -31.15 -2.56 4.55
CA LYS A 403 -31.78 -2.90 5.84
C LYS A 403 -31.22 -2.08 7.01
N ASP A 404 -30.10 -1.40 6.79
CA ASP A 404 -29.41 -0.58 7.80
C ASP A 404 -29.80 0.92 7.70
N ASP A 405 -30.62 1.29 6.70
CA ASP A 405 -31.37 2.56 6.58
C ASP A 405 -32.84 2.36 7.01
#